data_AF-A0A0F9MTE8-F1
#
_entry.id   AF-A0A0F9MTE8-F1
#
_cell.length_a   1.000
_cell.length_b   1.000
_cell.length_c   1.000
_cell.angle_alpha   90.00
_cell.angle_beta   90.00
_cell.angle_gamma   90.00
#
_symmetry.space_group_name_H-M   'P 1'
#
loop_
_entity.id
_entity.type
_entity.pdbx_description
1 polymer ?
#
loop_
_entity_poly.entity_id
_entity_poly.type
_entity_poly.pdbx_seq_one_letter_code
_entity_poly.pdbx_strand_id
1 'polypeptide(L)'
;MCGEIDEQVQVGQDLLEQLRVMARMRDLPPLGGANGDGGPAPTDLASPQGRAAYMEAVFQEGLTRSMTGVAAAQEDETVDALASQAIALARLAGFLAGQLPPEADLFRALVEALSVGHAEPHRLAAEHRAEQDRQHGHSHDHGEDHGHSHSHNNGHDHSH
;
A
#
# COMPACT_ATOMS: atom_id res chain seq x y z
N MET A 1 -37.73 -20.60 4.92
CA MET A 1 -36.47 -20.22 4.27
C MET A 1 -35.33 -20.44 5.25
N CYS A 2 -35.05 -21.69 5.60
CA CYS A 2 -33.99 -22.07 6.55
C CYS A 2 -32.87 -22.89 5.89
N GLY A 3 -32.90 -23.09 4.57
CA GLY A 3 -31.89 -23.86 3.84
C GLY A 3 -30.64 -23.05 3.49
N GLU A 4 -30.81 -21.81 3.04
CA GLU A 4 -29.68 -21.00 2.51
C GLU A 4 -28.65 -20.59 3.57
N ILE A 5 -29.06 -20.38 4.82
CA ILE A 5 -28.14 -20.04 5.92
C ILE A 5 -27.33 -21.28 6.35
N ASP A 6 -27.96 -22.46 6.35
CA ASP A 6 -27.32 -23.73 6.74
C ASP A 6 -26.28 -24.16 5.67
N GLU A 7 -26.61 -23.98 4.40
CA GLU A 7 -25.71 -24.23 3.27
C GLU A 7 -24.47 -23.33 3.29
N GLN A 8 -24.61 -22.03 3.56
CA GLN A 8 -23.47 -21.11 3.64
C GLN A 8 -22.54 -21.43 4.83
N VAL A 9 -23.11 -21.83 5.97
CA VAL A 9 -22.34 -22.25 7.14
C VAL A 9 -21.57 -23.54 6.85
N GLN A 10 -22.20 -24.51 6.19
CA GLN A 10 -21.56 -25.76 5.80
C GLN A 10 -20.39 -25.53 4.84
N VAL A 11 -20.58 -24.72 3.79
CA VAL A 11 -19.50 -24.37 2.85
C VAL A 11 -18.31 -23.71 3.57
N GLY A 12 -18.58 -22.84 4.54
CA GLY A 12 -17.53 -22.22 5.35
C GLY A 12 -16.77 -23.22 6.22
N GLN A 13 -17.45 -24.21 6.80
CA GLN A 13 -16.82 -25.27 7.60
C GLN A 13 -15.95 -26.19 6.74
N ASP A 14 -16.46 -26.60 5.58
CA ASP A 14 -15.74 -27.45 4.63
C ASP A 14 -14.45 -26.76 4.14
N LEU A 15 -14.53 -25.45 3.83
CA LEU A 15 -13.37 -24.64 3.46
C LEU A 15 -12.34 -24.58 4.59
N LEU A 16 -12.77 -24.35 5.85
CA LEU A 16 -11.86 -24.31 6.99
C LEU A 16 -11.19 -25.68 7.24
N GLU A 17 -11.90 -26.78 7.03
CA GLU A 17 -11.34 -28.12 7.12
C GLU A 17 -10.27 -28.35 6.05
N GLN A 18 -10.56 -27.98 4.80
CA GLN A 18 -9.61 -28.03 3.69
C GLN A 18 -8.35 -27.21 4.00
N LEU A 19 -8.50 -25.98 4.52
CA LEU A 19 -7.38 -25.13 4.92
C LEU A 19 -6.53 -25.78 6.04
N ARG A 20 -7.16 -26.43 7.03
CA ARG A 20 -6.44 -27.16 8.10
C ARG A 20 -5.65 -28.36 7.57
N VAL A 21 -6.21 -29.11 6.61
CA VAL A 21 -5.49 -30.21 5.96
C VAL A 21 -4.26 -29.67 5.22
N MET A 22 -4.40 -28.57 4.46
CA MET A 22 -3.28 -27.95 3.75
C MET A 22 -2.21 -27.39 4.68
N ALA A 23 -2.59 -26.75 5.78
CA ALA A 23 -1.66 -26.26 6.78
C ALA A 23 -0.78 -27.40 7.32
N ARG A 24 -1.39 -28.55 7.64
CA ARG A 24 -0.67 -29.76 8.08
C ARG A 24 0.28 -30.29 7.01
N MET A 25 -0.13 -30.33 5.74
CA MET A 25 0.74 -30.79 4.64
C MET A 25 1.93 -29.87 4.37
N ARG A 26 1.88 -28.62 4.84
CA ARG A 26 2.92 -27.60 4.65
C ARG A 26 3.69 -27.30 5.94
N ASP A 27 3.52 -28.12 6.98
CA ASP A 27 4.11 -27.92 8.32
C ASP A 27 3.87 -26.51 8.89
N LEU A 28 2.71 -25.92 8.56
CA LEU A 28 2.30 -24.62 9.09
C LEU A 28 1.69 -24.77 10.49
N PRO A 29 1.81 -23.74 11.35
CA PRO A 29 1.21 -23.77 12.67
C PRO A 29 -0.32 -23.95 12.59
N PRO A 30 -0.95 -24.54 13.63
CA PRO A 30 -2.39 -24.78 13.64
C PRO A 30 -3.19 -23.49 13.47
N LEU A 31 -4.13 -23.50 12.52
CA LEU A 31 -5.07 -22.41 12.32
C LEU A 31 -5.93 -22.23 13.59
N GLY A 32 -5.87 -21.04 14.21
CA GLY A 32 -6.66 -20.68 15.39
C GLY A 32 -5.98 -20.94 16.75
N GLY A 33 -4.67 -21.16 16.79
CA GLY A 33 -3.91 -21.20 18.04
C GLY A 33 -3.82 -19.83 18.71
N ALA A 34 -4.19 -19.74 20.00
CA ALA A 34 -4.17 -18.51 20.80
C ALA A 34 -2.76 -17.95 21.13
N ASN A 35 -1.70 -18.45 20.48
CA ASN A 35 -0.32 -18.05 20.75
C ASN A 35 0.36 -17.60 19.46
N GLY A 36 0.54 -16.28 19.31
CA GLY A 36 1.54 -15.66 18.44
C GLY A 36 0.94 -14.75 17.35
N ASP A 37 1.14 -13.43 17.51
CA ASP A 37 1.17 -12.36 16.49
C ASP A 37 0.33 -12.58 15.22
N GLY A 38 -0.88 -13.09 15.38
CA GLY A 38 -1.78 -13.38 14.28
C GLY A 38 -2.18 -12.07 13.64
N GLY A 39 -1.96 -11.95 12.34
CA GLY A 39 -2.31 -10.77 11.57
C GLY A 39 -3.79 -10.37 11.71
N PRO A 40 -4.26 -9.37 10.97
CA PRO A 40 -5.53 -8.71 11.23
C PRO A 40 -6.68 -9.72 11.37
N ALA A 41 -7.48 -9.58 12.43
CA ALA A 41 -8.61 -10.45 12.67
C ALA A 41 -9.81 -10.01 11.81
N PRO A 42 -10.47 -10.92 11.07
CA PRO A 42 -11.65 -10.58 10.29
C PRO A 42 -12.77 -10.09 11.20
N THR A 43 -13.29 -8.90 10.94
CA THR A 43 -14.36 -8.26 11.72
C THR A 43 -15.43 -7.73 10.77
N ASP A 44 -16.71 -8.01 11.07
CA ASP A 44 -17.88 -7.48 10.33
C ASP A 44 -17.84 -7.71 8.80
N LEU A 45 -17.41 -8.89 8.34
CA LEU A 45 -17.30 -9.20 6.90
C LEU A 45 -18.65 -9.24 6.16
N ALA A 46 -19.77 -9.25 6.89
CA ALA A 46 -21.10 -9.12 6.31
C ALA A 46 -21.28 -7.74 5.63
N SER A 47 -20.68 -6.69 6.19
CA SER A 47 -20.79 -5.34 5.63
C SER A 47 -19.70 -5.07 4.57
N PRO A 48 -19.99 -4.28 3.52
CA PRO A 48 -18.98 -3.83 2.56
C PRO A 48 -17.83 -3.08 3.24
N GLN A 49 -18.14 -2.32 4.29
CA GLN A 49 -17.17 -1.53 5.04
C GLN A 49 -16.22 -2.41 5.86
N GLY A 50 -16.74 -3.45 6.52
CA GLY A 50 -15.93 -4.42 7.24
C GLY A 50 -15.01 -5.22 6.31
N ARG A 51 -15.50 -5.60 5.11
CA ARG A 51 -14.64 -6.21 4.08
C ARG A 51 -13.52 -5.27 3.62
N ALA A 52 -13.83 -4.01 3.35
CA ALA A 52 -12.83 -3.02 2.96
C ALA A 52 -11.77 -2.80 4.05
N ALA A 53 -12.21 -2.63 5.30
CA ALA A 53 -11.32 -2.48 6.44
C ALA A 53 -10.41 -3.69 6.66
N TYR A 54 -10.96 -4.90 6.48
CA TYR A 54 -10.18 -6.13 6.57
C TYR A 54 -9.12 -6.23 5.46
N MET A 55 -9.50 -5.94 4.21
CA MET A 55 -8.56 -5.93 3.08
C MET A 55 -7.43 -4.91 3.30
N GLU A 56 -7.75 -3.73 3.79
CA GLU A 56 -6.76 -2.69 4.10
C GLU A 56 -5.80 -3.13 5.21
N ALA A 57 -6.31 -3.72 6.29
CA ALA A 57 -5.47 -4.21 7.37
C ALA A 57 -4.51 -5.31 6.89
N VAL A 58 -4.98 -6.23 6.04
CA VAL A 58 -4.14 -7.28 5.45
C VAL A 58 -3.05 -6.67 4.55
N PHE A 59 -3.41 -5.65 3.77
CA PHE A 59 -2.47 -4.92 2.92
C PHE A 59 -1.38 -4.21 3.75
N GLN A 60 -1.77 -3.47 4.79
CA GLN A 60 -0.83 -2.75 5.65
C GLN A 60 0.15 -3.67 6.36
N GLU A 61 -0.31 -4.82 6.87
CA GLU A 61 0.58 -5.77 7.52
C GLU A 61 1.54 -6.43 6.51
N GLY A 62 1.04 -6.81 5.33
CA GLY A 62 1.87 -7.34 4.25
C GLY A 62 2.92 -6.33 3.77
N LEU A 63 2.54 -5.06 3.63
CA LEU A 63 3.44 -3.98 3.26
C LEU A 63 4.49 -3.74 4.34
N THR A 64 4.09 -3.66 5.60
CA THR A 64 5.00 -3.48 6.74
C THR A 64 6.04 -4.59 6.78
N ARG A 65 5.59 -5.85 6.71
CA ARG A 65 6.49 -7.01 6.64
C ARG A 65 7.43 -6.93 5.45
N SER A 66 6.92 -6.53 4.29
CA SER A 66 7.73 -6.41 3.08
C SER A 66 8.82 -5.35 3.20
N MET A 67 8.48 -4.19 3.76
CA MET A 67 9.42 -3.11 4.02
C MET A 67 10.49 -3.51 5.05
N THR A 68 10.11 -4.22 6.12
CA THR A 68 11.08 -4.78 7.07
C THR A 68 12.04 -5.76 6.40
N GLY A 69 11.53 -6.63 5.52
CA GLY A 69 12.35 -7.57 4.77
C GLY A 69 13.34 -6.88 3.82
N VAL A 70 12.89 -5.86 3.09
CA VAL A 70 13.75 -5.06 2.20
C VAL A 70 14.80 -4.28 3.00
N ALA A 71 14.41 -3.66 4.13
CA ALA A 71 15.33 -2.89 4.96
C ALA A 71 16.43 -3.75 5.63
N ALA A 72 16.20 -5.05 5.76
CA ALA A 72 17.18 -6.00 6.29
C ALA A 72 18.10 -6.61 5.21
N ALA A 73 17.82 -6.37 3.93
CA ALA A 73 18.63 -6.87 2.82
C ALA A 73 19.96 -6.11 2.69
N GLN A 74 20.96 -6.74 2.07
CA GLN A 74 22.18 -6.02 1.68
C GLN A 74 21.87 -5.01 0.57
N GLU A 75 22.69 -3.97 0.44
CA GLU A 75 22.43 -2.86 -0.47
C GLU A 75 22.29 -3.32 -1.93
N ASP A 76 23.13 -4.28 -2.35
CA ASP A 76 23.09 -4.90 -3.68
C ASP A 76 21.97 -5.94 -3.86
N GLU A 77 21.37 -6.41 -2.78
CA GLU A 77 20.27 -7.40 -2.77
C GLU A 77 18.88 -6.76 -2.65
N THR A 78 18.80 -5.46 -2.36
CA THR A 78 17.54 -4.74 -2.07
C THR A 78 16.48 -4.93 -3.16
N VAL A 79 16.88 -4.84 -4.43
CA VAL A 79 15.98 -5.02 -5.58
C VAL A 79 15.49 -6.45 -5.68
N ASP A 80 16.38 -7.42 -5.53
CA ASP A 80 16.07 -8.85 -5.60
C ASP A 80 15.18 -9.29 -4.43
N ALA A 81 15.40 -8.71 -3.24
CA ALA A 81 14.56 -8.92 -2.07
C ALA A 81 13.14 -8.39 -2.30
N LEU A 82 12.99 -7.19 -2.87
CA LEU A 82 11.67 -6.64 -3.19
C LEU A 82 10.96 -7.46 -4.28
N ALA A 83 11.67 -7.80 -5.36
CA ALA A 83 11.11 -8.59 -6.47
C ALA A 83 10.67 -9.99 -6.01
N SER A 84 11.52 -10.67 -5.22
CA SER A 84 11.21 -12.01 -4.69
C SER A 84 9.97 -12.00 -3.80
N GLN A 85 9.83 -10.96 -2.96
CA GLN A 85 8.65 -10.80 -2.12
C GLN A 85 7.38 -10.55 -2.94
N ALA A 86 7.44 -9.68 -3.96
CA ALA A 86 6.31 -9.41 -4.85
C ALA A 86 5.84 -10.69 -5.56
N ILE A 87 6.76 -11.50 -6.10
CA ILE A 87 6.44 -12.77 -6.76
C ILE A 87 5.83 -13.77 -5.78
N ALA A 88 6.39 -13.89 -4.57
CA ALA A 88 5.87 -14.78 -3.54
C ALA A 88 4.45 -14.40 -3.11
N LEU A 89 4.17 -13.12 -2.94
CA LEU A 89 2.84 -12.60 -2.57
C LEU A 89 1.82 -12.82 -3.71
N ALA A 90 2.21 -12.60 -4.96
CA ALA A 90 1.34 -12.90 -6.11
C ALA A 90 0.99 -14.39 -6.20
N ARG A 91 1.97 -15.27 -5.97
CA ARG A 91 1.74 -16.73 -5.89
C ARG A 91 0.79 -17.09 -4.74
N LEU A 92 0.94 -16.44 -3.58
CA LEU A 92 0.05 -16.65 -2.43
C LEU A 92 -1.39 -16.22 -2.76
N ALA A 93 -1.57 -15.06 -3.38
CA ALA A 93 -2.89 -14.58 -3.79
C ALA A 93 -3.59 -15.57 -4.73
N GLY A 94 -2.88 -16.08 -5.75
CA GLY A 94 -3.40 -17.11 -6.65
C GLY A 94 -3.71 -18.43 -5.94
N PHE A 95 -2.88 -18.84 -4.98
CA PHE A 95 -3.12 -20.04 -4.18
C PHE A 95 -4.40 -19.94 -3.34
N LEU A 96 -4.62 -18.79 -2.69
CA LEU A 96 -5.82 -18.52 -1.89
C LEU A 96 -7.08 -18.45 -2.78
N ALA A 97 -6.99 -17.79 -3.92
CA ALA A 97 -8.08 -17.70 -4.89
C ALA A 97 -8.55 -19.07 -5.38
N GLY A 98 -7.60 -20.00 -5.61
CA GLY A 98 -7.90 -21.37 -6.02
C GLY A 98 -8.59 -22.23 -4.95
N GLN A 99 -8.75 -21.73 -3.72
CA GLN A 99 -9.51 -22.42 -2.68
C GLN A 99 -11.00 -22.05 -2.66
N LEU A 100 -11.39 -21.01 -3.41
CA LEU A 100 -12.77 -20.54 -3.42
C LEU A 100 -13.62 -21.35 -4.41
N PRO A 101 -14.95 -21.43 -4.20
CA PRO A 101 -15.86 -22.04 -5.16
C PRO A 101 -15.74 -21.39 -6.55
N PRO A 102 -15.87 -22.17 -7.64
CA PRO A 102 -15.69 -21.66 -9.01
C PRO A 102 -16.69 -20.55 -9.39
N GLU A 103 -17.82 -20.45 -8.71
CA GLU A 103 -18.83 -19.39 -8.88
C GLU A 103 -18.33 -18.03 -8.37
N ALA A 104 -17.31 -18.03 -7.52
CA ALA A 104 -16.76 -16.83 -6.89
C ALA A 104 -15.64 -16.18 -7.72
N ASP A 105 -15.67 -16.26 -9.06
CA ASP A 105 -14.58 -15.82 -9.97
C ASP A 105 -13.89 -14.52 -9.53
N LEU A 106 -12.81 -14.69 -8.76
CA LEU A 106 -12.00 -13.60 -8.22
C LEU A 106 -10.85 -13.26 -9.15
N PHE A 107 -10.65 -13.99 -10.25
CA PHE A 107 -9.46 -13.80 -11.08
C PHE A 107 -9.43 -12.38 -11.65
N ARG A 108 -10.57 -11.89 -12.15
CA ARG A 108 -10.70 -10.50 -12.60
C ARG A 108 -10.41 -9.50 -11.47
N ALA A 109 -11.02 -9.70 -10.30
CA ALA A 109 -10.84 -8.81 -9.15
C ALA A 109 -9.38 -8.76 -8.66
N LEU A 110 -8.67 -9.90 -8.71
CA LEU A 110 -7.25 -9.99 -8.36
C LEU A 110 -6.36 -9.27 -9.36
N VAL A 111 -6.64 -9.41 -10.67
CA VAL A 111 -5.91 -8.69 -11.72
C VAL A 111 -6.13 -7.17 -11.61
N GLU A 112 -7.36 -6.75 -11.32
CA GLU A 112 -7.69 -5.34 -11.05
C GLU A 112 -6.94 -4.84 -9.81
N ALA A 113 -6.96 -5.57 -8.70
CA ALA A 113 -6.24 -5.22 -7.48
C ALA A 113 -4.73 -5.11 -7.70
N LEU A 114 -4.12 -6.05 -8.45
CA LEU A 114 -2.70 -5.98 -8.83
C LEU A 114 -2.40 -4.71 -9.63
N SER A 115 -3.26 -4.38 -10.59
CA SER A 115 -3.09 -3.21 -11.46
C SER A 115 -3.19 -1.90 -10.67
N VAL A 116 -4.16 -1.81 -9.74
CA VAL A 116 -4.31 -0.68 -8.82
C VAL A 116 -3.06 -0.52 -7.94
N GLY A 117 -2.61 -1.60 -7.30
CA GLY A 117 -1.41 -1.56 -6.44
C GLY A 117 -0.13 -1.21 -7.20
N HIS A 118 -0.01 -1.58 -8.48
CA HIS A 118 1.13 -1.19 -9.32
C HIS A 118 1.12 0.31 -9.65
N ALA A 119 -0.05 0.90 -9.89
CA ALA A 119 -0.18 2.32 -10.24
C ALA A 119 -0.08 3.26 -9.01
N GLU A 120 -0.43 2.77 -7.83
CA GLU A 120 -0.55 3.57 -6.62
C GLU A 120 0.73 4.31 -6.20
N PRO A 121 1.93 3.69 -6.15
CA PRO A 121 3.16 4.40 -5.80
C PRO A 121 3.47 5.56 -6.73
N HIS A 122 3.21 5.39 -8.04
CA HIS A 122 3.42 6.44 -9.03
C HIS A 122 2.46 7.61 -8.83
N ARG A 123 1.20 7.33 -8.48
CA ARG A 123 0.20 8.35 -8.16
C ARG A 123 0.60 9.13 -6.89
N LEU A 124 0.95 8.43 -5.81
CA LEU A 124 1.38 9.05 -4.56
C LEU A 124 2.63 9.93 -4.75
N ALA A 125 3.61 9.46 -5.53
CA ALA A 125 4.79 10.25 -5.86
C ALA A 125 4.47 11.49 -6.69
N ALA A 126 3.50 11.41 -7.61
CA ALA A 126 3.06 12.56 -8.40
C ALA A 126 2.31 13.60 -7.53
N GLU A 127 1.44 13.14 -6.63
CA GLU A 127 0.72 14.00 -5.68
C GLU A 127 1.69 14.73 -4.75
N HIS A 128 2.69 14.03 -4.21
CA HIS A 128 3.70 14.62 -3.35
C HIS A 128 4.54 15.69 -4.06
N ARG A 129 4.94 15.45 -5.32
CA ARG A 129 5.65 16.46 -6.13
C ARG A 129 4.78 17.69 -6.40
N ALA A 130 3.51 17.48 -6.78
CA ALA A 130 2.59 18.59 -7.03
C ALA A 130 2.35 19.44 -5.78
N GLU A 131 2.34 18.82 -4.59
CA GLU A 131 2.22 19.52 -3.32
C GLU A 131 3.47 20.35 -2.99
N GLN A 132 4.67 19.81 -3.23
CA GLN A 132 5.93 20.56 -3.09
C GLN A 132 5.97 21.78 -4.02
N ASP A 133 5.57 21.62 -5.28
CA ASP A 133 5.55 22.72 -6.26
C ASP A 133 4.59 23.86 -5.85
N ARG A 134 3.43 23.53 -5.26
CA ARG A 134 2.50 24.53 -4.71
C ARG A 134 3.09 25.29 -3.52
N GLN A 135 3.85 24.62 -2.66
CA GLN A 135 4.47 25.24 -1.49
C GLN A 135 5.66 26.13 -1.87
N HIS A 136 6.33 25.87 -2.99
CA HIS A 136 7.44 26.67 -3.50
C HIS A 136 7.03 27.79 -4.49
N GLY A 137 5.76 27.87 -4.90
CA GLY A 137 5.26 28.81 -5.90
C GLY A 137 4.84 30.21 -5.40
N HIS A 138 5.10 30.58 -4.13
CA HIS A 138 4.58 31.83 -3.52
C HIS A 138 5.62 32.84 -3.03
N SER A 139 6.87 32.79 -3.50
CA SER A 139 7.81 33.90 -3.26
C SER A 139 8.51 34.31 -4.53
N HIS A 140 7.96 35.30 -5.25
CA HIS A 140 8.70 36.41 -5.87
C HIS A 140 7.71 37.33 -6.58
N ASP A 141 7.17 38.29 -5.83
CA ASP A 141 6.86 39.60 -6.40
C ASP A 141 7.81 40.61 -5.74
N HIS A 142 9.04 40.67 -6.27
CA HIS A 142 9.93 41.81 -6.07
C HIS A 142 9.71 42.76 -7.25
N GLY A 143 8.61 43.50 -7.21
CA GLY A 143 8.47 44.73 -7.98
C GLY A 143 9.35 45.82 -7.37
N GLU A 144 10.60 45.88 -7.81
CA GLU A 144 11.46 47.07 -7.69
C GLU A 144 10.91 48.17 -8.63
N ASP A 145 10.55 49.35 -8.10
CA ASP A 145 11.02 50.64 -8.65
C ASP A 145 10.65 51.83 -7.75
N HIS A 146 11.53 52.20 -6.82
CA HIS A 146 11.55 53.54 -6.23
C HIS A 146 12.98 54.09 -6.28
N GLY A 147 13.27 54.80 -7.36
CA GLY A 147 14.53 55.47 -7.61
C GLY A 147 14.91 56.45 -6.49
N HIS A 148 16.00 56.14 -5.78
CA HIS A 148 16.69 57.07 -4.92
C HIS A 148 17.79 57.78 -5.71
N SER A 149 17.53 59.03 -6.12
CA SER A 149 18.53 59.94 -6.67
C SER A 149 19.45 60.44 -5.57
N HIS A 150 20.69 59.93 -5.50
CA HIS A 150 21.75 60.52 -4.70
C HIS A 150 22.54 61.52 -5.54
N SER A 151 22.31 62.81 -5.28
CA SER A 151 23.11 63.92 -5.82
C SER A 151 24.38 64.09 -4.98
N HIS A 152 25.54 63.82 -5.58
CA HIS A 152 26.84 64.17 -5.02
C HIS A 152 27.27 65.54 -5.56
N ASN A 153 27.23 66.54 -4.69
CA ASN A 153 27.82 67.85 -4.92
C ASN A 153 29.30 67.81 -4.49
N ASN A 154 30.23 67.76 -5.45
CA ASN A 154 31.64 68.02 -5.20
C ASN A 154 32.06 69.25 -6.01
N GLY A 155 32.17 70.38 -5.32
CA GLY A 155 32.91 71.52 -5.83
C GLY A 155 34.40 71.20 -5.83
N HIS A 156 35.08 71.50 -6.93
CA HIS A 156 36.52 71.79 -6.94
C HIS A 156 36.80 72.91 -7.95
N ASP A 157 37.16 74.03 -7.33
CA ASP A 157 37.93 75.19 -7.75
C ASP A 157 38.95 74.95 -8.89
N HIS A 158 38.93 75.80 -9.91
CA HIS A 158 40.13 76.17 -10.65
C HIS A 158 40.07 77.64 -11.07
N SER A 159 41.03 78.37 -10.52
CA SER A 159 41.42 79.76 -10.68
C SER A 159 41.93 80.11 -12.07
N HIS A 160 41.70 81.36 -12.47
CA HIS A 160 42.35 82.05 -13.58
C HIS A 160 42.69 83.49 -13.17
#